data_AF-A0A1Q9EXD9-F1
#
_entry.id   AF-A0A1Q9EXD9-F1
#
_cell.length_a   1.000
_cell.length_b   1.000
_cell.length_c   1.000
_cell.angle_alpha   90.00
_cell.angle_beta   90.00
_cell.angle_gamma   90.00
#
_symmetry.space_group_name_H-M   'P 1'
#
loop_
_entity.id
_entity.type
_entity.pdbx_description
1 polymer ?
#
loop_
_entity_poly.entity_id
_entity_poly.type
_entity_poly.pdbx_seq_one_letter_code
_entity_poly.pdbx_strand_id
1 'polypeptide(L)'
;MASSRLRATSRRFLPTLYLLLQKLEKPRRQRMLSVIFTQAQRLEMERWLLDRRPVVEAPAAPRRPAQRGGRAQRQTSLRGKRSRCSKKHAKTSTPGVVSRRRNGHWRHFAVVVVQRLELRSKEVDCHRRALQFHAALVAIKQEIGAELALGRLTALPGAVGDEALAALILGKVTAVLANFNLDADRDMGLNFRAVAPVIGTTLCGPVFHPRSFGAGIAGWRYLQLARGECSGRSMNLKEEQEVWARCRQVVSDIWEYAGRRMQDSAKRLDALEQKQTSRREETLCRKRKTQRATQEVSRQERREARIAKILATWTRLERLYPRRRTAMSSAKEL
;
A
#
# COMPACT_ATOMS: atom_id res chain seq x y z
N MET A 1 -10.41 10.89 46.16
CA MET A 1 -9.31 10.54 45.22
C MET A 1 -9.72 9.54 44.12
N ALA A 2 -10.87 9.71 43.45
CA ALA A 2 -11.37 8.79 42.41
C ALA A 2 -11.29 9.34 40.96
N SER A 3 -10.82 10.59 40.77
CA SER A 3 -10.94 11.31 39.49
C SER A 3 -9.77 11.07 38.50
N SER A 4 -8.71 10.38 38.91
CA SER A 4 -7.53 10.12 38.07
C SER A 4 -7.60 8.79 37.31
N ARG A 5 -8.33 7.78 37.82
CA ARG A 5 -8.40 6.44 37.20
C ARG A 5 -9.35 6.36 35.99
N LEU A 6 -10.32 7.26 35.86
CA LEU A 6 -11.21 7.34 34.68
C LEU A 6 -10.59 8.05 33.47
N ARG A 7 -9.51 8.83 33.65
CA ARG A 7 -8.87 9.56 32.53
C ARG A 7 -7.97 8.66 31.67
N ALA A 8 -7.43 7.58 32.25
CA ALA A 8 -6.49 6.70 31.55
C ALA A 8 -7.18 5.72 30.58
N THR A 9 -8.43 5.32 30.87
CA THR A 9 -9.20 4.42 30.01
C THR A 9 -9.76 5.13 28.77
N SER A 10 -10.12 6.41 28.86
CA SER A 10 -10.70 7.20 27.75
C SER A 10 -9.75 7.37 26.55
N ARG A 11 -8.46 7.65 26.79
CA ARG A 11 -7.48 7.96 25.72
C ARG A 11 -7.24 6.83 24.71
N ARG A 12 -7.43 5.56 25.09
CA ARG A 12 -7.23 4.41 24.19
C ARG A 12 -8.36 4.24 23.17
N PHE A 13 -9.56 4.75 23.48
CA PHE A 13 -10.74 4.61 22.61
C PHE A 13 -10.95 5.81 21.67
N LEU A 14 -10.38 6.97 21.99
CA LEU A 14 -10.49 8.19 21.18
C LEU A 14 -10.07 8.01 19.70
N PRO A 15 -8.98 7.29 19.35
CA PRO A 15 -8.61 7.09 17.95
C PRO A 15 -9.66 6.31 17.16
N THR A 16 -10.18 5.22 17.75
CA THR A 16 -11.21 4.37 17.14
C THR A 16 -12.52 5.13 16.98
N LEU A 17 -12.92 5.87 18.02
CA LEU A 17 -14.11 6.71 18.01
C LEU A 17 -14.04 7.80 16.94
N TYR A 18 -12.88 8.47 16.82
CA TYR A 18 -12.66 9.48 15.81
C TYR A 18 -12.76 8.92 14.38
N LEU A 19 -12.18 7.74 14.14
CA LEU A 19 -12.29 7.05 12.84
C LEU A 19 -13.73 6.67 12.51
N LEU A 20 -14.53 6.26 13.50
CA LEU A 20 -15.95 5.96 13.32
C LEU A 20 -16.75 7.23 13.01
N LEU A 21 -16.50 8.34 13.72
CA LEU A 21 -17.12 9.63 13.45
C LEU A 21 -16.75 10.19 12.08
N GLN A 22 -15.52 9.97 11.61
CA GLN A 22 -15.08 10.39 10.28
C GLN A 22 -15.84 9.72 9.13
N LYS A 23 -16.35 8.49 9.34
CA LYS A 23 -17.14 7.76 8.34
C LYS A 23 -18.56 8.31 8.18
N LEU A 24 -19.02 9.15 9.10
CA LEU A 24 -20.33 9.80 9.04
C LEU A 24 -20.26 11.13 8.28
N GLU A 25 -21.34 11.46 7.57
CA GLU A 25 -21.53 12.75 6.92
C GLU A 25 -21.50 13.89 7.95
N LYS A 26 -20.97 15.06 7.54
CA LYS A 26 -20.78 16.24 8.40
C LYS A 26 -22.01 16.61 9.27
N PRO A 27 -23.25 16.69 8.74
CA PRO A 27 -24.41 17.04 9.56
C PRO A 27 -24.75 15.95 10.60
N ARG A 28 -24.63 14.67 10.26
CA ARG A 28 -24.89 13.56 11.19
C ARG A 28 -23.84 13.50 12.30
N ARG A 29 -22.58 13.77 11.96
CA ARG A 29 -21.48 13.87 12.93
C ARG A 29 -21.72 14.99 13.93
N GLN A 30 -22.12 16.17 13.47
CA GLN A 30 -22.42 17.31 14.35
C GLN A 30 -23.57 16.99 15.30
N ARG A 31 -24.64 16.36 14.80
CA ARG A 31 -25.79 15.94 15.62
C ARG A 31 -25.41 14.87 16.65
N MET A 32 -24.62 13.86 16.27
CA MET A 32 -24.14 12.86 17.24
C MET A 32 -23.27 13.50 18.32
N LEU A 33 -22.35 14.40 17.93
CA LEU A 33 -21.49 15.11 18.87
C LEU A 33 -22.27 16.00 19.85
N SER A 34 -23.37 16.63 19.41
CA SER A 34 -24.17 17.49 20.29
C SER A 34 -25.13 16.72 21.20
N VAL A 35 -25.68 15.58 20.73
CA VAL A 35 -26.73 14.84 21.45
C VAL A 35 -26.17 13.73 22.34
N ILE A 36 -25.16 13.01 21.88
CA ILE A 36 -24.69 11.78 22.55
C ILE A 36 -23.48 12.06 23.46
N PHE A 37 -22.65 13.04 23.11
CA PHE A 37 -21.42 13.31 23.84
C PHE A 37 -21.60 14.45 24.83
N THR A 38 -21.17 14.20 26.06
CA THR A 38 -21.11 15.25 27.07
C THR A 38 -20.09 16.31 26.65
N GLN A 39 -20.23 17.53 27.18
CA GLN A 39 -19.29 18.63 26.89
C GLN A 39 -17.85 18.25 27.25
N ALA A 40 -17.66 17.50 28.34
CA ALA A 40 -16.35 17.01 28.77
C ALA A 40 -15.69 16.07 27.74
N GLN A 41 -16.46 15.13 27.17
CA GLN A 41 -15.96 14.21 26.14
C GLN A 41 -15.62 14.92 24.83
N ARG A 42 -16.43 15.92 24.45
CA ARG A 42 -16.16 16.77 23.27
C ARG A 42 -14.82 17.51 23.42
N LEU A 43 -14.60 18.14 24.58
CA LEU A 43 -13.35 18.84 24.89
C LEU A 43 -12.15 17.88 24.96
N GLU A 44 -12.33 16.66 25.49
CA GLU A 44 -11.26 15.66 25.53
C GLU A 44 -10.85 15.21 24.12
N MET A 45 -11.83 14.97 23.24
CA MET A 45 -11.57 14.63 21.84
C MET A 45 -10.92 15.79 21.06
N GLU A 46 -11.32 17.03 21.34
CA GLU A 46 -10.73 18.24 20.74
C GLU A 46 -9.27 18.42 21.17
N ARG A 47 -8.97 18.26 22.47
CA ARG A 47 -7.59 18.27 23.00
C ARG A 47 -6.74 17.19 22.34
N TRP A 48 -7.26 15.97 22.23
CA TRP A 48 -6.56 14.88 21.54
C TRP A 48 -6.27 15.19 20.06
N LEU A 49 -7.18 15.88 19.37
CA LEU A 49 -6.97 16.30 17.98
C LEU A 49 -5.93 17.42 17.86
N LEU A 50 -5.92 18.36 18.80
CA LEU A 50 -4.93 19.45 18.85
C LEU A 50 -3.53 18.90 19.13
N ASP A 51 -3.39 17.96 20.07
CA ASP A 51 -2.12 17.26 20.38
C ASP A 51 -1.56 16.48 19.18
N ARG A 52 -2.40 16.14 18.21
CA ARG A 52 -2.06 15.36 17.00
C ARG A 52 -1.95 16.19 15.74
N ARG A 53 -2.28 17.49 15.78
CA ARG A 53 -1.98 18.36 14.63
C ARG A 53 -0.46 18.44 14.55
N PRO A 54 0.17 18.04 13.43
CA PRO A 54 1.58 18.34 13.24
C PRO A 54 1.72 19.85 13.44
N VAL A 55 2.71 20.26 14.23
CA VAL A 55 3.11 21.66 14.32
C VAL A 55 3.52 22.04 12.90
N VAL A 56 2.56 22.61 12.16
CA VAL A 56 2.83 23.27 10.90
C VAL A 56 3.60 24.50 11.34
N GLU A 57 4.93 24.44 11.22
CA GLU A 57 5.77 25.62 11.27
C GLU A 57 5.08 26.70 10.44
N ALA A 58 4.85 27.85 11.07
CA ALA A 58 4.08 28.94 10.52
C ALA A 58 4.54 29.20 9.07
N PRO A 59 3.63 29.20 8.07
CA PRO A 59 4.00 29.69 6.77
C PRO A 59 4.40 31.16 6.95
N ALA A 60 5.62 31.47 6.52
CA ALA A 60 6.10 32.83 6.43
C ALA A 60 5.05 33.72 5.72
N ALA A 61 4.94 34.95 6.21
CA ALA A 61 3.96 35.98 5.91
C ALA A 61 3.45 36.07 4.44
N PRO A 62 2.19 36.52 4.24
CA PRO A 62 1.61 36.66 2.92
C PRO A 62 2.25 37.83 2.16
N ARG A 63 2.89 37.56 1.03
CA ARG A 63 3.22 38.58 0.04
C ARG A 63 2.09 38.70 -0.98
N ARG A 64 1.67 39.96 -1.16
CA ARG A 64 0.52 40.52 -1.88
C ARG A 64 0.26 39.98 -3.29
N PRO A 65 -0.99 40.12 -3.80
CA PRO A 65 -1.36 39.77 -5.16
C PRO A 65 -0.85 40.84 -6.15
N ALA A 66 -0.15 40.42 -7.19
CA ALA A 66 0.05 41.24 -8.38
C ALA A 66 -1.18 41.06 -9.29
N GLN A 67 -1.95 42.15 -9.41
CA GLN A 67 -3.07 42.29 -10.32
C GLN A 67 -2.58 42.51 -11.76
N ARG A 68 -3.35 41.89 -12.68
CA ARG A 68 -3.84 42.40 -13.98
C ARG A 68 -2.91 42.57 -15.19
N GLY A 69 -3.39 41.96 -16.28
CA GLY A 69 -3.19 42.34 -17.68
C GLY A 69 -2.67 41.16 -18.50
N GLY A 70 -3.33 40.61 -19.52
CA GLY A 70 -4.59 40.90 -20.20
C GLY A 70 -4.81 39.88 -21.33
N ARG A 71 -6.09 39.66 -21.67
CA ARG A 71 -6.71 39.18 -22.94
C ARG A 71 -5.88 38.28 -23.89
N ALA A 72 -6.26 37.02 -24.11
CA ALA A 72 -7.40 36.50 -24.88
C ALA A 72 -7.08 36.25 -26.37
N GLN A 73 -7.08 34.98 -26.78
CA GLN A 73 -7.69 34.59 -28.04
C GLN A 73 -8.21 33.14 -27.98
N ARG A 74 -9.50 33.03 -28.30
CA ARG A 74 -10.29 31.81 -28.48
C ARG A 74 -9.96 31.19 -29.84
N GLN A 75 -10.04 29.86 -29.94
CA GLN A 75 -10.78 29.11 -30.98
C GLN A 75 -10.66 27.61 -30.64
N THR A 76 -11.74 27.00 -30.13
CA THR A 76 -12.69 26.14 -30.87
C THR A 76 -12.06 24.89 -31.49
N SER A 77 -12.26 23.74 -30.82
CA SER A 77 -12.73 22.54 -31.52
C SER A 77 -13.41 21.59 -30.52
N LEU A 78 -14.70 21.40 -30.75
CA LEU A 78 -15.57 20.41 -30.16
C LEU A 78 -15.03 19.00 -30.44
N ARG A 79 -14.77 18.20 -29.40
CA ARG A 79 -14.81 16.73 -29.51
C ARG A 79 -15.06 16.06 -28.16
N GLY A 80 -16.29 15.58 -28.00
CA GLY A 80 -16.70 14.41 -27.23
C GLY A 80 -15.96 14.09 -25.94
N LYS A 81 -16.17 14.88 -24.87
CA LYS A 81 -15.90 14.39 -23.51
C LYS A 81 -17.04 13.45 -23.11
N ARG A 82 -16.86 12.17 -23.44
CA ARG A 82 -17.59 11.06 -22.82
C ARG A 82 -17.63 11.28 -21.32
N SER A 83 -18.85 11.45 -20.83
CA SER A 83 -19.24 11.51 -19.43
C SER A 83 -18.41 10.51 -18.61
N ARG A 84 -17.42 11.04 -17.86
CA ARG A 84 -16.84 10.32 -16.72
C ARG A 84 -17.85 10.47 -15.58
N CYS A 85 -18.92 9.70 -15.64
CA CYS A 85 -19.69 9.32 -14.46
C CYS A 85 -18.75 8.53 -13.55
N SER A 86 -18.00 9.29 -12.75
CA SER A 86 -17.26 8.83 -11.60
C SER A 86 -18.26 8.17 -10.66
N LYS A 87 -18.40 6.85 -10.79
CA LYS A 87 -19.04 5.99 -9.80
C LYS A 87 -18.29 6.12 -8.48
N LYS A 88 -18.66 7.11 -7.68
CA LYS A 88 -18.48 7.09 -6.23
C LYS A 88 -19.48 6.11 -5.62
N HIS A 89 -19.41 4.84 -6.00
CA HIS A 89 -20.00 3.80 -5.16
C HIS A 89 -19.04 3.60 -4.00
N ALA A 90 -19.57 3.80 -2.80
CA ALA A 90 -18.88 3.60 -1.54
C ALA A 90 -18.06 2.30 -1.59
N LYS A 91 -16.76 2.41 -1.36
CA LYS A 91 -15.90 1.25 -1.07
C LYS A 91 -16.28 0.72 0.33
N THR A 92 -17.41 0.04 0.44
CA THR A 92 -17.64 -0.96 1.49
C THR A 92 -16.90 -2.23 1.09
N SER A 93 -15.59 -2.12 0.90
CA SER A 93 -14.74 -3.28 0.64
C SER A 93 -14.43 -3.89 1.99
N THR A 94 -15.21 -4.89 2.40
CA THR A 94 -14.81 -5.75 3.52
C THR A 94 -13.43 -6.33 3.18
N PRO A 95 -12.39 -6.11 4.01
CA PRO A 95 -11.08 -6.70 3.77
C PRO A 95 -11.22 -8.21 3.57
N GLY A 96 -10.58 -8.75 2.54
CA GLY A 96 -10.64 -10.18 2.21
C GLY A 96 -11.87 -10.63 1.41
N VAL A 97 -12.84 -9.75 1.11
CA VAL A 97 -13.90 -10.05 0.13
C VAL A 97 -13.72 -9.20 -1.11
N VAL A 98 -13.49 -9.86 -2.24
CA VAL A 98 -13.29 -9.21 -3.54
C VAL A 98 -14.60 -9.24 -4.31
N SER A 99 -15.00 -8.07 -4.83
CA SER A 99 -16.18 -7.92 -5.69
C SER A 99 -15.73 -7.55 -7.10
N ARG A 100 -16.14 -8.34 -8.10
CA ARG A 100 -15.81 -8.10 -9.51
C ARG A 100 -17.07 -8.10 -10.37
N ARG A 101 -17.11 -7.25 -11.39
CA ARG A 101 -18.18 -7.25 -12.38
C ARG A 101 -17.75 -8.09 -13.58
N ARG A 102 -18.52 -9.13 -13.91
CA ARG A 102 -18.28 -10.01 -15.07
C ARG A 102 -19.59 -10.18 -15.84
N ASN A 103 -19.56 -9.93 -17.14
CA ASN A 103 -20.73 -10.03 -18.03
C ASN A 103 -21.96 -9.25 -17.48
N GLY A 104 -21.73 -8.05 -16.94
CA GLY A 104 -22.79 -7.22 -16.37
C GLY A 104 -23.18 -7.55 -14.92
N HIS A 105 -22.91 -8.76 -14.42
CA HIS A 105 -23.26 -9.23 -13.07
C HIS A 105 -22.13 -9.02 -12.05
N TRP A 106 -22.51 -8.85 -10.78
CA TRP A 106 -21.56 -8.80 -9.67
C TRP A 106 -21.28 -10.20 -9.15
N ARG A 107 -19.99 -10.54 -9.05
CA ARG A 107 -19.49 -11.79 -8.49
C ARG A 107 -18.60 -11.44 -7.29
N HIS A 108 -18.74 -12.20 -6.22
CA HIS A 108 -18.00 -12.03 -4.98
C HIS A 108 -17.22 -13.30 -4.65
N PHE A 109 -16.03 -13.16 -4.08
CA PHE A 109 -15.27 -14.29 -3.55
C PHE A 109 -14.43 -13.83 -2.36
N ALA A 110 -14.11 -14.76 -1.48
CA ALA A 110 -13.27 -14.51 -0.33
C ALA A 110 -11.82 -14.93 -0.59
N VAL A 111 -10.88 -14.17 -0.05
CA VAL A 111 -9.44 -14.43 -0.12
C VAL A 111 -8.80 -14.10 1.21
N VAL A 112 -7.99 -15.03 1.72
CA VAL A 112 -7.17 -14.84 2.91
C VAL A 112 -5.76 -15.35 2.62
N VAL A 113 -4.75 -14.61 3.07
CA VAL A 113 -3.34 -15.02 2.94
C VAL A 113 -2.79 -15.40 4.31
N VAL A 114 -2.23 -16.61 4.39
CA VAL A 114 -1.51 -17.14 5.55
C VAL A 114 -0.04 -17.19 5.17
N GLN A 115 0.76 -16.25 5.69
CA GLN A 115 2.14 -15.98 5.25
C GLN A 115 2.25 -15.73 3.74
N ARG A 116 2.38 -16.80 2.95
CA ARG A 116 2.60 -16.83 1.50
C ARG A 116 1.70 -17.85 0.79
N LEU A 117 0.76 -18.44 1.51
CA LEU A 117 -0.27 -19.32 0.99
C LEU A 117 -1.57 -18.53 0.90
N GLU A 118 -2.07 -18.33 -0.32
CA GLU A 118 -3.36 -17.71 -0.57
C GLU A 118 -4.45 -18.78 -0.57
N LEU A 119 -5.45 -18.60 0.28
CA LEU A 119 -6.67 -19.39 0.35
C LEU A 119 -7.80 -18.60 -0.30
N ARG A 120 -8.54 -19.21 -1.22
CA ARG A 120 -9.57 -18.52 -2.01
C ARG A 120 -10.83 -19.36 -2.15
N SER A 121 -12.00 -18.75 -1.97
CA SER A 121 -13.27 -19.42 -2.27
C SER A 121 -13.65 -19.29 -3.75
N LYS A 122 -14.60 -20.10 -4.20
CA LYS A 122 -15.31 -19.91 -5.45
C LYS A 122 -16.09 -18.61 -5.47
N GLU A 123 -16.52 -18.24 -6.66
CA GLU A 123 -17.28 -17.02 -6.89
C GLU A 123 -18.76 -17.26 -6.72
N VAL A 124 -19.43 -16.32 -6.07
CA VAL A 124 -20.85 -16.35 -5.76
C VAL A 124 -21.49 -15.00 -6.06
N ASP A 125 -22.77 -15.00 -6.43
CA ASP A 125 -23.52 -13.77 -6.68
C ASP A 125 -23.94 -13.07 -5.38
N CYS A 126 -24.03 -13.82 -4.29
CA CYS A 126 -24.48 -13.31 -3.00
C CYS A 126 -23.30 -12.83 -2.14
N HIS A 127 -23.26 -11.53 -1.86
CA HIS A 127 -22.24 -10.93 -0.98
C HIS A 127 -22.23 -11.53 0.43
N ARG A 128 -23.41 -11.82 1.00
CA ARG A 128 -23.54 -12.44 2.33
C ARG A 128 -22.87 -13.83 2.38
N ARG A 129 -23.01 -14.62 1.32
CA ARG A 129 -22.34 -15.93 1.22
C ARG A 129 -20.82 -15.78 1.12
N ALA A 130 -20.33 -14.78 0.38
CA ALA A 130 -18.89 -14.49 0.35
C ALA A 130 -18.35 -14.04 1.73
N LEU A 131 -19.14 -13.33 2.54
CA LEU A 131 -18.77 -12.99 3.92
C LEU A 131 -18.70 -14.24 4.81
N GLN A 132 -19.61 -15.20 4.66
CA GLN A 132 -19.56 -16.48 5.37
C GLN A 132 -18.29 -17.27 5.00
N PHE A 133 -17.98 -17.37 3.71
CA PHE A 133 -16.72 -17.99 3.25
C PHE A 133 -15.49 -17.27 3.80
N HIS A 134 -15.52 -15.94 3.87
CA HIS A 134 -14.43 -15.17 4.46
C HIS A 134 -14.27 -15.46 5.96
N ALA A 135 -15.35 -15.58 6.72
CA ALA A 135 -15.28 -15.94 8.13
C ALA A 135 -14.63 -17.32 8.34
N ALA A 136 -15.02 -18.32 7.54
CA ALA A 136 -14.41 -19.65 7.56
C ALA A 136 -12.90 -19.59 7.19
N LEU A 137 -12.53 -18.84 6.15
CA LEU A 137 -11.13 -18.66 5.76
C LEU A 137 -10.28 -17.96 6.84
N VAL A 138 -10.85 -17.00 7.57
CA VAL A 138 -10.18 -16.33 8.68
C VAL A 138 -9.94 -17.30 9.82
N ALA A 139 -10.91 -18.15 10.15
CA ALA A 139 -10.75 -19.20 11.16
C ALA A 139 -9.67 -20.22 10.73
N ILE A 140 -9.68 -20.67 9.48
CA ILE A 140 -8.61 -21.52 8.91
C ILE A 140 -7.24 -20.84 9.07
N LYS A 141 -7.15 -19.54 8.74
CA LYS A 141 -5.90 -18.78 8.90
C LYS A 141 -5.42 -18.73 10.35
N GLN A 142 -6.33 -18.59 11.31
CA GLN A 142 -5.98 -18.55 12.73
C GLN A 142 -5.41 -19.90 13.18
N GLU A 143 -6.06 -21.01 12.81
CA GLU A 143 -5.58 -22.36 13.12
C GLU A 143 -4.21 -22.66 12.51
N ILE A 144 -4.03 -22.41 11.22
CA ILE A 144 -2.73 -22.61 10.55
C ILE A 144 -1.67 -21.67 11.15
N GLY A 145 -2.05 -20.42 11.45
CA GLY A 145 -1.17 -19.44 12.08
C GLY A 145 -0.70 -19.86 13.48
N ALA A 146 -1.57 -20.49 14.27
CA ALA A 146 -1.23 -21.02 15.58
C ALA A 146 -0.22 -22.17 15.48
N GLU A 147 -0.42 -23.10 14.54
CA GLU A 147 0.52 -24.21 14.31
C GLU A 147 1.88 -23.72 13.77
N LEU A 148 1.90 -22.64 12.98
CA LEU A 148 3.14 -21.98 12.57
C LEU A 148 3.86 -21.32 13.75
N ALA A 149 3.13 -20.66 14.65
CA ALA A 149 3.69 -20.01 15.83
C ALA A 149 4.28 -21.03 16.83
N LEU A 150 3.69 -22.23 16.91
CA LEU A 150 4.19 -23.35 17.70
C LEU A 150 5.41 -24.05 17.09
N GLY A 151 5.87 -23.60 15.92
CA GLY A 151 7.02 -24.16 15.23
C GLY A 151 6.78 -25.50 14.54
N ARG A 152 5.58 -26.08 14.68
CA ARG A 152 5.21 -27.39 14.13
C ARG A 152 5.16 -27.39 12.60
N LEU A 153 4.86 -26.24 12.00
CA LEU A 153 4.82 -26.05 10.55
C LEU A 153 6.10 -25.40 9.99
N THR A 154 7.06 -25.01 10.84
CA THR A 154 8.31 -24.32 10.42
C THR A 154 9.55 -25.20 10.49
N ALA A 155 9.41 -26.48 10.86
CA ALA A 155 10.54 -27.41 10.84
C ALA A 155 11.17 -27.44 9.43
N LEU A 156 12.49 -27.32 9.37
CA LEU A 156 13.32 -27.25 8.15
C LEU A 156 12.90 -28.30 7.10
N PRO A 157 13.14 -28.04 5.80
CA PRO A 157 12.99 -29.08 4.77
C PRO A 157 13.78 -30.32 5.20
N GLY A 158 13.07 -31.43 5.49
CA GLY A 158 13.65 -32.69 5.96
C GLY A 158 13.13 -33.22 7.31
N ALA A 159 12.65 -32.36 8.22
CA ALA A 159 12.21 -32.82 9.56
C ALA A 159 10.74 -33.31 9.59
N VAL A 160 9.89 -32.72 8.74
CA VAL A 160 8.50 -33.16 8.51
C VAL A 160 8.31 -33.19 7.00
N GLY A 161 8.00 -34.38 6.46
CA GLY A 161 7.73 -34.56 5.03
C GLY A 161 6.60 -33.66 4.55
N ASP A 162 6.70 -33.17 3.31
CA ASP A 162 5.70 -32.26 2.71
C ASP A 162 4.28 -32.84 2.74
N GLU A 163 4.16 -34.17 2.66
CA GLU A 163 2.90 -34.89 2.79
C GLU A 163 2.31 -34.80 4.20
N ALA A 164 3.13 -34.97 5.25
CA ALA A 164 2.68 -34.84 6.63
C ALA A 164 2.24 -33.40 6.94
N LEU A 165 2.97 -32.42 6.40
CA LEU A 165 2.60 -31.01 6.50
C LEU A 165 1.27 -30.72 5.80
N ALA A 166 1.11 -31.23 4.58
CA ALA A 166 -0.12 -31.09 3.81
C ALA A 166 -1.31 -31.76 4.52
N ALA A 167 -1.12 -32.96 5.07
CA ALA A 167 -2.14 -33.68 5.84
C ALA A 167 -2.54 -32.90 7.10
N LEU A 168 -1.57 -32.34 7.83
CA LEU A 168 -1.84 -31.53 9.02
C LEU A 168 -2.65 -30.27 8.68
N ILE A 169 -2.22 -29.50 7.66
CA ILE A 169 -2.95 -28.30 7.27
C ILE A 169 -4.34 -28.66 6.74
N LEU A 170 -4.45 -29.72 5.93
CA LEU A 170 -5.75 -30.17 5.41
C LEU A 170 -6.68 -30.62 6.54
N GLY A 171 -6.17 -31.31 7.56
CA GLY A 171 -6.91 -31.70 8.76
C GLY A 171 -7.45 -30.49 9.53
N LYS A 172 -6.68 -29.39 9.62
CA LYS A 172 -7.17 -28.13 10.21
C LYS A 172 -8.24 -27.47 9.35
N VAL A 173 -8.03 -27.45 8.03
CA VAL A 173 -9.01 -26.92 7.08
C VAL A 173 -10.34 -27.66 7.19
N THR A 174 -10.33 -28.99 7.17
CA THR A 174 -11.54 -29.81 7.26
C THR A 174 -12.25 -29.64 8.59
N ALA A 175 -11.52 -29.63 9.72
CA ALA A 175 -12.10 -29.40 11.04
C ALA A 175 -12.80 -28.05 11.15
N VAL A 176 -12.16 -26.97 10.67
CA VAL A 176 -12.79 -25.64 10.66
C VAL A 176 -14.01 -25.62 9.75
N LEU A 177 -13.93 -26.17 8.55
CA LEU A 177 -15.05 -26.17 7.62
C LEU A 177 -16.26 -26.97 8.14
N ALA A 178 -16.01 -28.07 8.86
CA ALA A 178 -17.06 -28.82 9.55
C ALA A 178 -17.80 -27.95 10.58
N ASN A 179 -17.10 -27.13 11.37
CA ASN A 179 -17.72 -26.21 12.33
C ASN A 179 -18.60 -25.13 11.67
N PHE A 180 -18.31 -24.79 10.41
CA PHE A 180 -19.11 -23.86 9.62
C PHE A 180 -20.20 -24.56 8.79
N ASN A 181 -20.33 -25.89 8.87
CA ASN A 181 -21.19 -26.71 8.01
C ASN A 181 -20.96 -26.44 6.52
N LEU A 182 -19.69 -26.39 6.11
CA LEU A 182 -19.29 -26.15 4.73
C LEU A 182 -18.46 -27.32 4.19
N ASP A 183 -18.77 -27.76 2.96
CA ASP A 183 -17.90 -28.65 2.21
C ASP A 183 -16.84 -27.86 1.42
N ALA A 184 -15.58 -28.31 1.49
CA ALA A 184 -14.45 -27.63 0.85
C ALA A 184 -14.61 -27.58 -0.68
N ASP A 185 -15.04 -28.68 -1.30
CA ASP A 185 -15.14 -28.83 -2.75
C ASP A 185 -16.49 -28.27 -3.27
N ARG A 186 -17.61 -28.73 -2.71
CA ARG A 186 -18.97 -28.45 -3.16
C ARG A 186 -19.43 -27.06 -2.79
N ASP A 187 -19.36 -26.69 -1.51
CA ASP A 187 -19.93 -25.43 -1.04
C ASP A 187 -19.00 -24.28 -1.32
N MET A 188 -17.77 -24.40 -0.85
CA MET A 188 -16.83 -23.29 -0.88
C MET A 188 -16.02 -23.23 -2.17
N GLY A 189 -15.82 -24.37 -2.85
CA GLY A 189 -14.88 -24.49 -3.96
C GLY A 189 -13.53 -23.89 -3.57
N LEU A 190 -13.01 -24.33 -2.43
CA LEU A 190 -11.78 -23.83 -1.83
C LEU A 190 -10.62 -24.11 -2.77
N ASN A 191 -9.79 -23.10 -2.96
CA ASN A 191 -8.63 -23.15 -3.82
C ASN A 191 -7.42 -22.57 -3.09
N PHE A 192 -6.25 -23.06 -3.46
CA PHE A 192 -4.99 -22.72 -2.85
C PHE A 192 -4.01 -22.21 -3.89
N ARG A 193 -3.17 -21.26 -3.50
CA ARG A 193 -2.16 -20.72 -4.39
C ARG A 193 -0.92 -20.31 -3.61
N ALA A 194 0.23 -20.78 -4.06
CA ALA A 194 1.51 -20.27 -3.57
C ALA A 194 1.73 -18.85 -4.09
N VAL A 195 2.07 -17.93 -3.19
CA VAL A 195 2.24 -16.51 -3.50
C VAL A 195 3.52 -15.99 -2.86
N ALA A 196 4.47 -15.55 -3.67
CA ALA A 196 5.68 -14.91 -3.18
C ALA A 196 5.73 -13.45 -3.63
N PRO A 197 5.75 -12.49 -2.68
CA PRO A 197 6.22 -11.15 -2.99
C PRO A 197 7.65 -11.23 -3.49
N VAL A 198 7.91 -10.79 -4.72
CA VAL A 198 9.26 -10.68 -5.26
C VAL A 198 9.39 -9.29 -5.87
N ILE A 199 10.25 -8.48 -5.26
CA ILE A 199 10.73 -7.16 -5.69
C ILE A 199 9.70 -6.35 -6.51
N GLY A 200 8.84 -5.61 -5.81
CA GLY A 200 7.88 -4.70 -6.46
C GLY A 200 6.72 -5.39 -7.20
N THR A 201 6.68 -6.73 -7.22
CA THR A 201 5.57 -7.53 -7.72
C THR A 201 5.28 -8.71 -6.79
N THR A 202 4.21 -9.44 -7.12
CA THR A 202 3.85 -10.67 -6.44
C THR A 202 3.82 -11.78 -7.49
N LEU A 203 4.74 -12.73 -7.36
CA LEU A 203 4.69 -13.98 -8.10
C LEU A 203 3.61 -14.86 -7.50
N CYS A 204 2.82 -15.48 -8.36
CA CYS A 204 1.73 -16.30 -7.92
C CYS A 204 1.72 -17.58 -8.76
N GLY A 205 1.79 -18.73 -8.09
CA GLY A 205 1.78 -20.06 -8.70
C GLY A 205 0.45 -20.44 -9.37
N PRO A 206 0.28 -21.69 -9.77
CA PRO A 206 -0.99 -22.20 -10.26
C PRO A 206 -1.98 -22.32 -9.10
N VAL A 207 -3.26 -22.47 -9.45
CA VAL A 207 -4.34 -22.65 -8.48
C VAL A 207 -4.53 -24.16 -8.27
N PHE A 208 -4.47 -24.59 -7.03
CA PHE A 208 -4.65 -25.98 -6.60
C PHE A 208 -6.02 -26.17 -5.94
N HIS A 209 -6.60 -27.35 -6.13
CA HIS A 209 -7.81 -27.78 -5.45
C HIS A 209 -7.45 -28.55 -4.17
N PRO A 210 -8.40 -28.80 -3.25
CA PRO A 210 -8.14 -29.58 -2.04
C PRO A 210 -7.58 -30.98 -2.34
N ARG A 211 -7.93 -31.56 -3.48
CA ARG A 211 -7.40 -32.85 -3.95
C ARG A 211 -5.93 -32.81 -4.35
N SER A 212 -5.43 -31.66 -4.80
CA SER A 212 -4.02 -31.44 -5.17
C SER A 212 -3.29 -30.59 -4.14
N PHE A 213 -3.75 -30.65 -2.89
CA PHE A 213 -3.26 -29.79 -1.82
C PHE A 213 -1.79 -30.07 -1.47
N GLY A 214 -1.36 -31.33 -1.47
CA GLY A 214 0.03 -31.71 -1.23
C GLY A 214 1.01 -31.02 -2.18
N ALA A 215 0.71 -31.05 -3.48
CA ALA A 215 1.47 -30.35 -4.52
C ALA A 215 1.54 -28.84 -4.27
N GLY A 216 0.41 -28.24 -3.89
CA GLY A 216 0.33 -26.82 -3.57
C GLY A 216 1.17 -26.43 -2.34
N ILE A 217 1.21 -27.28 -1.32
CA ILE A 217 2.00 -27.07 -0.11
C ILE A 217 3.50 -27.24 -0.40
N ALA A 218 3.90 -28.27 -1.13
CA ALA A 218 5.29 -28.46 -1.57
C ALA A 218 5.77 -27.24 -2.38
N GLY A 219 4.98 -26.83 -3.37
CA GLY A 219 5.28 -25.63 -4.17
C GLY A 219 5.34 -24.34 -3.32
N TRP A 220 4.47 -24.19 -2.34
CA TRP A 220 4.52 -23.09 -1.39
C TRP A 220 5.81 -23.08 -0.56
N ARG A 221 6.26 -24.24 -0.05
CA ARG A 221 7.54 -24.36 0.67
C ARG A 221 8.74 -24.06 -0.21
N TYR A 222 8.82 -24.65 -1.40
CA TYR A 222 9.92 -24.37 -2.33
C TYR A 222 9.99 -22.88 -2.68
N LEU A 223 8.84 -22.23 -2.83
CA LEU A 223 8.80 -20.80 -3.12
C LEU A 223 9.18 -19.95 -1.89
N GLN A 224 8.90 -20.42 -0.67
CA GLN A 224 9.43 -19.80 0.54
C GLN A 224 10.96 -19.92 0.61
N LEU A 225 11.51 -21.10 0.34
CA LEU A 225 12.95 -21.39 0.34
C LEU A 225 13.69 -20.60 -0.73
N ALA A 226 13.19 -20.58 -1.98
CA ALA A 226 13.80 -19.87 -3.09
C ALA A 226 13.95 -18.37 -2.83
N ARG A 227 12.96 -17.80 -2.13
CA ARG A 227 13.00 -16.40 -1.68
C ARG A 227 13.91 -16.19 -0.47
N GLY A 228 14.09 -17.21 0.37
CA GLY A 228 14.84 -17.13 1.62
C GLY A 228 14.26 -16.13 2.63
N GLU A 229 15.10 -15.78 3.61
CA GLU A 229 14.81 -14.82 4.69
C GLU A 229 14.81 -13.35 4.24
N CYS A 230 14.81 -13.07 2.94
CA CYS A 230 14.86 -11.72 2.38
C CYS A 230 13.59 -10.87 2.66
N SER A 231 12.76 -11.23 3.64
CA SER A 231 11.69 -10.36 4.13
C SER A 231 12.24 -9.27 5.03
N GLY A 232 12.35 -8.05 4.47
CA GLY A 232 12.63 -6.84 5.25
C GLY A 232 14.07 -6.34 5.19
N ARG A 233 15.01 -7.12 4.62
CA ARG A 233 16.37 -6.64 4.33
C ARG A 233 16.40 -5.91 2.99
N SER A 234 17.11 -4.78 2.94
CA SER A 234 17.46 -4.13 1.66
C SER A 234 18.42 -5.04 0.91
N MET A 235 17.98 -5.56 -0.24
CA MET A 235 18.82 -6.36 -1.12
C MET A 235 19.60 -5.46 -2.09
N ASN A 236 20.81 -5.86 -2.44
CA ASN A 236 21.51 -5.24 -3.57
C ASN A 236 20.91 -5.74 -4.91
N LEU A 237 21.26 -5.09 -6.03
CA LEU A 237 20.68 -5.42 -7.33
C LEU A 237 20.98 -6.86 -7.78
N LYS A 238 22.16 -7.38 -7.43
CA LYS A 238 22.60 -8.73 -7.80
C LYS A 238 21.81 -9.79 -7.02
N GLU A 239 21.68 -9.62 -5.71
CA GLU A 239 20.84 -10.45 -4.84
C GLU A 239 19.38 -10.44 -5.30
N GLU A 240 18.86 -9.27 -5.69
CA GLU A 240 17.51 -9.15 -6.23
C GLU A 240 17.32 -9.98 -7.51
N GLN A 241 18.29 -9.97 -8.42
CA GLN A 241 18.25 -10.76 -9.64
C GLN A 241 18.35 -12.26 -9.35
N GLU A 242 19.23 -12.67 -8.43
CA GLU A 242 19.37 -14.07 -8.04
C GLU A 242 18.12 -14.61 -7.35
N VAL A 243 17.51 -13.85 -6.44
CA VAL A 243 16.24 -14.20 -5.79
C VAL A 243 15.12 -14.31 -6.83
N TRP A 244 15.05 -13.36 -7.77
CA TRP A 244 14.09 -13.42 -8.88
C TRP A 244 14.28 -14.69 -9.72
N ALA A 245 15.50 -14.99 -10.15
CA ALA A 245 15.80 -16.17 -10.95
C ALA A 245 15.43 -17.48 -10.23
N ARG A 246 15.79 -17.62 -8.95
CA ARG A 246 15.38 -18.79 -8.15
C ARG A 246 13.87 -18.91 -8.02
N CYS A 247 13.17 -17.82 -7.69
CA CYS A 247 11.71 -17.84 -7.57
C CYS A 247 11.03 -18.14 -8.92
N ARG A 248 11.58 -17.62 -10.01
CA ARG A 248 11.11 -17.86 -11.38
C ARG A 248 11.22 -19.35 -11.73
N GLN A 249 12.37 -19.97 -11.46
CA GLN A 249 12.57 -21.40 -11.67
C GLN A 249 11.55 -22.23 -10.88
N VAL A 250 11.43 -21.99 -9.58
CA VAL A 250 10.48 -22.72 -8.74
C VAL A 250 9.03 -22.54 -9.21
N VAL A 251 8.62 -21.33 -9.62
CA VAL A 251 7.28 -21.15 -10.19
C VAL A 251 7.12 -21.98 -11.45
N SER A 252 8.11 -22.01 -12.35
CA SER A 252 8.06 -22.85 -13.55
C SER A 252 7.90 -24.33 -13.19
N ASP A 253 8.70 -24.84 -12.25
CA ASP A 253 8.65 -26.24 -11.80
C ASP A 253 7.27 -26.59 -11.21
N ILE A 254 6.69 -25.70 -10.39
CA ILE A 254 5.34 -25.89 -9.82
C ILE A 254 4.27 -25.92 -10.91
N TRP A 255 4.41 -25.11 -11.98
CA TRP A 255 3.48 -25.10 -13.10
C TRP A 255 3.58 -26.36 -13.94
N GLU A 256 4.80 -26.85 -14.18
CA GLU A 256 5.07 -28.12 -14.86
C GLU A 256 4.46 -29.29 -14.10
N TYR A 257 4.74 -29.36 -12.79
CA TYR A 257 4.17 -30.37 -11.91
C TYR A 257 2.63 -30.35 -11.88
N ALA A 258 2.03 -29.15 -12.00
CA ALA A 258 0.58 -29.00 -12.10
C ALA A 258 0.00 -29.34 -13.50
N GLY A 259 0.80 -29.86 -14.42
CA GLY A 259 0.41 -30.24 -15.79
C GLY A 259 0.02 -29.06 -16.67
N ARG A 260 0.53 -27.84 -16.38
CA ARG A 260 0.22 -26.63 -17.14
C ARG A 260 1.28 -26.41 -18.23
N ARG A 261 0.86 -25.80 -19.34
CA ARG A 261 1.77 -25.48 -20.46
C ARG A 261 2.83 -24.46 -20.02
N MET A 262 4.10 -24.85 -20.11
CA MET A 262 5.25 -24.03 -19.73
C MET A 262 5.39 -22.75 -20.56
N GLN A 263 4.93 -22.75 -21.81
CA GLN A 263 4.99 -21.57 -22.66
C GLN A 263 4.13 -20.40 -22.12
N ASP A 264 2.99 -20.71 -21.51
CA ASP A 264 2.09 -19.69 -20.96
C ASP A 264 2.62 -19.10 -19.65
N SER A 265 3.25 -19.94 -18.81
CA SER A 265 3.92 -19.49 -17.59
C SER A 265 5.15 -18.63 -17.92
N ALA A 266 5.99 -19.05 -18.89
CA ALA A 266 7.16 -18.31 -19.33
C ALA A 266 6.79 -16.90 -19.83
N LYS A 267 5.84 -16.79 -20.77
CA LYS A 267 5.36 -15.49 -21.28
C LYS A 267 4.88 -14.56 -20.16
N ARG A 268 4.19 -15.13 -19.18
CA ARG A 268 3.70 -14.37 -18.03
C ARG A 268 4.82 -13.91 -17.11
N LEU A 269 5.83 -14.75 -16.87
CA LEU A 269 7.00 -14.42 -16.06
C LEU A 269 7.84 -13.34 -16.74
N ASP A 270 8.04 -13.43 -18.06
CA ASP A 270 8.74 -12.41 -18.85
C ASP A 270 8.00 -11.06 -18.81
N ALA A 271 6.67 -11.07 -18.95
CA ALA A 271 5.87 -9.85 -18.84
C ALA A 271 5.95 -9.21 -17.45
N LEU A 272 6.06 -10.02 -16.38
CA LEU A 272 6.25 -9.51 -15.02
C LEU A 272 7.65 -8.90 -14.84
N GLU A 273 8.67 -9.54 -15.41
CA GLU A 273 10.05 -9.05 -15.40
C GLU A 273 10.18 -7.72 -16.14
N GLN A 274 9.62 -7.61 -17.36
CA GLN A 274 9.60 -6.36 -18.13
C GLN A 274 8.87 -5.23 -17.39
N LYS A 275 7.76 -5.56 -16.69
CA LYS A 275 7.04 -4.58 -15.88
C LYS A 275 7.88 -4.10 -14.69
N GLN A 276 8.69 -4.99 -14.11
CA GLN A 276 9.57 -4.67 -13.00
C GLN A 276 10.75 -3.81 -13.46
N THR A 277 11.39 -4.13 -14.58
CA THR A 277 12.46 -3.31 -15.17
C THR A 277 11.95 -1.90 -15.50
N SER A 278 10.79 -1.80 -16.16
CA SER A 278 10.15 -0.51 -16.47
C SER A 278 9.90 0.34 -15.21
N ARG A 279 9.35 -0.25 -14.16
CA ARG A 279 9.11 0.46 -12.87
C ARG A 279 10.40 0.92 -12.21
N ARG A 280 11.47 0.13 -12.30
CA ARG A 280 12.79 0.50 -11.77
C ARG A 280 13.35 1.69 -12.55
N GLU A 281 13.30 1.66 -13.87
CA GLU A 281 13.74 2.76 -14.73
C GLU A 281 12.97 4.04 -14.43
N GLU A 282 11.64 3.97 -14.29
CA GLU A 282 10.81 5.11 -13.88
C GLU A 282 11.25 5.67 -12.52
N THR A 283 11.53 4.80 -11.55
CA THR A 283 11.95 5.19 -10.21
C THR A 283 13.33 5.85 -10.23
N LEU A 284 14.28 5.30 -10.99
CA LEU A 284 15.61 5.88 -11.18
C LEU A 284 15.53 7.24 -11.89
N CYS A 285 14.69 7.36 -12.92
CA CYS A 285 14.44 8.62 -13.62
C CYS A 285 13.87 9.69 -12.67
N ARG A 286 12.88 9.33 -11.83
CA ARG A 286 12.34 10.23 -10.81
C ARG A 286 13.42 10.68 -9.82
N LYS A 287 14.21 9.74 -9.28
CA LYS A 287 15.32 10.05 -8.36
C LYS A 287 16.33 11.00 -9.00
N ARG A 288 16.73 10.77 -10.25
CA ARG A 288 17.65 11.64 -11.00
C ARG A 288 17.07 13.04 -11.20
N LYS A 289 15.78 13.16 -11.54
CA LYS A 289 15.10 14.46 -11.66
C LYS A 289 15.08 15.22 -10.33
N THR A 290 14.73 14.55 -9.23
CA THR A 290 14.75 15.16 -7.90
C THR A 290 16.16 15.61 -7.51
N GLN A 291 17.19 14.78 -7.75
CA GLN A 291 18.58 15.14 -7.48
C GLN A 291 19.03 16.36 -8.29
N ARG A 292 18.69 16.44 -9.58
CA ARG A 292 18.99 17.61 -10.41
C ARG A 292 18.30 18.87 -9.89
N ALA A 293 17.01 18.78 -9.57
CA ALA A 293 16.27 19.91 -9.00
C ALA A 293 16.89 20.39 -7.68
N THR A 294 17.26 19.47 -6.78
CA THR A 294 17.96 19.83 -5.53
C THR A 294 19.32 20.48 -5.80
N GLN A 295 20.10 19.97 -6.75
CA GLN A 295 21.38 20.57 -7.14
C GLN A 295 21.21 21.96 -7.77
N GLU A 296 20.15 22.17 -8.56
CA GLU A 296 19.82 23.47 -9.16
C GLU A 296 19.44 24.50 -8.10
N VAL A 297 18.59 24.12 -7.13
CA VAL A 297 18.26 24.96 -5.98
C VAL A 297 19.51 25.33 -5.19
N SER A 298 20.36 24.36 -4.84
CA SER A 298 21.62 24.65 -4.15
C SER A 298 22.59 25.52 -4.96
N ARG A 299 22.59 25.41 -6.29
CA ARG A 299 23.38 26.29 -7.17
C ARG A 299 22.81 27.71 -7.17
N GLN A 300 21.49 27.86 -7.19
CA GLN A 300 20.82 29.15 -7.16
C GLN A 300 21.06 29.86 -5.81
N GLU A 301 20.90 29.16 -4.69
CA GLU A 301 21.19 29.70 -3.35
C GLU A 301 22.64 30.20 -3.24
N ARG A 302 23.60 29.45 -3.80
CA ARG A 302 25.02 29.88 -3.85
C ARG A 302 25.22 31.14 -4.70
N ARG A 303 24.47 31.29 -5.80
CA ARG A 303 24.53 32.50 -6.64
C ARG A 303 23.93 33.70 -5.91
N GLU A 304 22.77 33.54 -5.29
CA GLU A 304 22.11 34.59 -4.51
C GLU A 304 22.96 35.02 -3.32
N ALA A 305 23.58 34.08 -2.59
CA ALA A 305 24.51 34.39 -1.50
C ALA A 305 25.75 35.17 -1.97
N ARG A 306 26.30 34.85 -3.15
CA ARG A 306 27.41 35.61 -3.76
C ARG A 306 26.98 37.03 -4.11
N ILE A 307 25.82 37.21 -4.74
CA ILE A 307 25.26 38.53 -5.07
C ILE A 307 25.03 39.34 -3.80
N ALA A 308 24.41 38.74 -2.78
CA ALA A 308 24.18 39.39 -1.49
C ALA A 308 25.49 39.84 -0.83
N LYS A 309 26.54 39.00 -0.88
CA LYS A 309 27.88 39.36 -0.38
C LYS A 309 28.47 40.55 -1.13
N ILE A 310 28.37 40.57 -2.46
CA ILE A 310 28.83 41.70 -3.30
C ILE A 310 28.08 42.98 -2.94
N LEU A 311 26.74 42.92 -2.85
CA LEU A 311 25.92 44.08 -2.48
C LEU A 311 26.25 44.60 -1.07
N ALA A 312 26.48 43.71 -0.11
CA ALA A 312 26.90 44.09 1.24
C ALA A 312 28.27 44.79 1.24
N THR A 313 29.24 44.29 0.46
CA THR A 313 30.54 44.96 0.31
C THR A 313 30.42 46.32 -0.36
N TRP A 314 29.60 46.46 -1.40
CA TRP A 314 29.31 47.74 -2.04
C TRP A 314 28.68 48.74 -1.08
N THR A 315 27.68 48.31 -0.31
CA THR A 315 27.00 49.15 0.69
C THR A 315 27.98 49.62 1.77
N ARG A 316 28.91 48.76 2.18
CA ARG A 316 29.98 49.13 3.13
C ARG A 316 30.94 50.17 2.55
N LEU A 317 31.33 50.02 1.28
CA LEU A 317 32.18 50.99 0.58
C LEU A 317 31.49 52.35 0.42
N GLU A 318 30.19 52.38 0.08
CA GLU A 318 29.43 53.63 0.00
C GLU A 318 29.43 54.41 1.32
N ARG A 319 29.33 53.71 2.47
CA ARG A 319 29.39 54.34 3.79
C ARG A 319 30.76 54.92 4.12
N LEU A 320 31.84 54.29 3.64
CA LEU A 320 33.21 54.72 3.91
C LEU A 320 33.64 55.90 3.02
N TYR A 321 33.07 56.05 1.83
CA TYR A 321 33.45 57.09 0.86
C TYR A 321 32.26 57.93 0.36
N PRO A 322 31.56 58.68 1.24
CA PRO A 322 30.37 59.43 0.86
C PRO A 322 30.63 60.53 -0.17
N ARG A 323 31.87 61.06 -0.24
CA ARG A 323 32.26 62.17 -1.13
C ARG A 323 32.49 61.79 -2.59
N ARG A 324 32.51 60.50 -2.97
CA ARG A 324 32.63 60.07 -4.38
C ARG A 324 31.28 59.93 -5.11
N ARG A 325 30.16 60.14 -4.41
CA ARG A 325 28.81 59.95 -4.97
C ARG A 325 28.45 60.98 -6.04
N THR A 326 29.00 62.19 -5.97
CA THR A 326 28.75 63.26 -6.94
C THR A 326 29.47 63.05 -8.27
N ALA A 327 30.61 62.36 -8.30
CA ALA A 327 31.38 62.15 -9.54
C ALA A 327 30.83 61.02 -10.43
N MET A 328 30.15 60.01 -9.85
CA MET A 328 29.65 58.83 -10.61
C MET A 328 28.18 58.92 -11.03
N SER A 329 27.40 59.88 -10.50
CA SER A 329 26.03 60.14 -11.00
C SER A 329 26.04 60.83 -12.36
N SER A 330 27.10 61.58 -12.69
CA SER A 330 27.26 62.28 -13.98
C SER A 330 27.61 61.36 -15.15
N ALA A 331 27.95 60.08 -14.90
CA ALA A 331 28.39 59.14 -15.94
C ALA A 331 27.30 58.14 -16.37
N LYS A 332 26.06 58.29 -15.87
CA LYS A 332 24.89 57.50 -16.29
C LYS A 332 23.90 58.27 -17.16
N GLU A 333 24.18 59.54 -17.46
CA GLU A 333 23.39 60.39 -18.35
C GLU A 333 24.04 60.61 -19.74
N LEU A 334 25.13 59.88 -20.03
CA LEU A 334 25.73 59.68 -21.35
C LEU A 334 25.63 58.19 -21.69
#